data_AF-A0AAJ2I8F1-F1
#
_entry.id   AF-A0AAJ2I8F1-F1
#
_cell.length_a   1.000
_cell.length_b   1.000
_cell.length_c   1.000
_cell.angle_alpha   90.00
_cell.angle_beta   90.00
_cell.angle_gamma   90.00
#
_symmetry.space_group_name_H-M   'P 1'
#
loop_
_entity.id
_entity.type
_entity.pdbx_description
1 polymer ?
#
loop_
_entity_poly.entity_id
_entity_poly.type
_entity_poly.pdbx_seq_one_letter_code
_entity_poly.pdbx_strand_id
1 'polypeptide(L)'
;MDIQQHAPESGKLDKKAHFYSAWPLILILFGGAIGSVYAVIAYLLNLKIYSSELTRINKVLANFLCGMSAISAWWFSAQWIQGKFFQ
;
A
#
# COMPACT_ATOMS: atom_id res chain seq x y z
N MET A 1 -9.76 -22.11 51.41
CA MET A 1 -9.00 -21.09 50.64
C MET A 1 -8.50 -21.83 49.42
N ASP A 2 -9.39 -22.01 48.44
CA ASP A 2 -9.15 -22.87 47.28
C ASP A 2 -8.24 -22.14 46.30
N ILE A 3 -6.98 -22.57 46.28
CA ILE A 3 -5.98 -22.12 45.32
C ILE A 3 -6.36 -22.75 43.98
N GLN A 4 -7.08 -21.98 43.16
CA GLN A 4 -7.32 -22.30 41.74
C GLN A 4 -5.97 -22.40 41.03
N GLN A 5 -5.44 -23.61 40.93
CA GLN A 5 -4.30 -23.92 40.07
C GLN A 5 -4.77 -23.82 38.61
N HIS A 6 -4.60 -22.65 38.00
CA HIS A 6 -4.63 -22.55 36.54
C HIS A 6 -3.30 -23.10 36.02
N ALA A 7 -3.37 -24.28 35.40
CA ALA A 7 -2.28 -24.87 34.62
C ALA A 7 -1.79 -23.85 33.57
N PRO A 8 -0.51 -23.91 33.15
CA PRO A 8 0.00 -22.98 32.15
C PRO A 8 -0.77 -23.22 30.86
N GLU A 9 -1.68 -22.31 30.51
CA GLU A 9 -2.29 -22.29 29.19
C GLU A 9 -1.13 -22.24 28.20
N SER A 10 -0.97 -23.30 27.40
CA SER A 10 -0.04 -23.27 26.29
C SER A 10 -0.43 -22.05 25.46
N GLY A 11 0.33 -20.96 25.60
CA GLY A 11 -0.04 -19.59 25.21
C GLY A 11 -0.08 -19.35 23.70
N LYS A 12 -0.52 -20.34 22.93
CA LYS A 12 -0.70 -20.26 21.49
C LYS A 12 -2.18 -19.98 21.24
N LEU A 13 -2.47 -18.77 20.78
CA LEU A 13 -3.80 -18.40 20.32
C LEU A 13 -4.29 -19.40 19.25
N ASP A 14 -5.59 -19.67 19.29
CA ASP A 14 -6.26 -20.55 18.32
C ASP A 14 -5.97 -20.11 16.87
N LYS A 15 -5.93 -21.06 15.94
CA LYS A 15 -5.64 -20.82 14.51
C LYS A 15 -6.58 -19.78 13.88
N LYS A 16 -7.78 -19.63 14.44
CA LYS A 16 -8.75 -18.59 14.07
C LYS A 16 -8.22 -17.17 14.28
N ALA A 17 -7.42 -16.93 15.32
CA ALA A 17 -6.80 -15.63 15.57
C ALA A 17 -5.82 -15.22 14.46
N HIS A 18 -5.16 -16.21 13.84
CA HIS A 18 -4.29 -15.98 12.68
C HIS A 18 -5.10 -15.50 11.47
N PHE A 19 -6.32 -16.03 11.27
CA PHE A 19 -7.21 -15.56 10.23
C PHE A 19 -7.77 -14.16 10.51
N TYR A 20 -8.14 -13.86 11.75
CA TYR A 20 -8.56 -12.51 12.13
C TYR A 20 -7.44 -11.49 11.94
N SER A 21 -6.17 -11.86 12.16
CA SER A 21 -5.02 -10.99 11.89
C SER A 21 -4.81 -10.65 10.42
N ALA A 22 -5.42 -11.42 9.50
CA ALA A 22 -5.35 -11.20 8.06
C ALA A 22 -6.31 -10.10 7.56
N TRP A 23 -7.14 -9.52 8.42
CA TRP A 23 -8.05 -8.43 8.06
C TRP A 23 -7.39 -7.25 7.30
N PRO A 24 -6.11 -6.86 7.53
CA PRO A 24 -5.48 -5.78 6.77
C PRO A 24 -5.18 -6.16 5.32
N LEU A 25 -5.15 -7.45 4.98
CA LEU A 25 -4.91 -7.90 3.60
C LEU A 25 -6.04 -7.45 2.65
N ILE A 26 -7.26 -7.24 3.16
CA ILE A 26 -8.35 -6.67 2.35
C ILE A 26 -8.00 -5.25 1.87
N LEU A 27 -7.24 -4.49 2.67
CA LEU A 27 -6.82 -3.13 2.32
C LEU A 27 -5.83 -3.11 1.17
N ILE A 28 -5.10 -4.21 0.94
CA ILE A 28 -4.20 -4.37 -0.22
C ILE A 28 -5.02 -4.43 -1.51
N LEU A 29 -6.25 -4.98 -1.50
CA LEU A 29 -7.08 -4.98 -2.71
C LEU A 29 -7.47 -3.56 -3.10
N PHE A 30 -7.81 -2.70 -2.15
CA PHE A 30 -8.19 -1.31 -2.42
C PHE A 30 -6.97 -0.42 -2.72
N GLY A 31 -5.96 -0.44 -1.83
CA GLY A 31 -4.73 0.32 -2.01
C GLY A 31 -3.94 -0.15 -3.23
N GLY A 32 -3.86 -1.45 -3.45
CA GLY A 32 -3.19 -2.05 -4.61
C GLY A 32 -3.93 -1.80 -5.92
N ALA A 33 -5.26 -1.82 -5.95
CA ALA A 33 -6.02 -1.46 -7.15
C ALA A 33 -5.75 -0.01 -7.58
N ILE A 34 -5.85 0.93 -6.64
CA ILE A 34 -5.56 2.36 -6.92
C ILE A 34 -4.09 2.52 -7.29
N GLY A 35 -3.18 1.85 -6.57
CA GLY A 35 -1.74 1.86 -6.86
C GLY A 35 -1.41 1.35 -8.25
N SER A 36 -2.12 0.33 -8.73
CA SER A 36 -1.94 -0.21 -10.09
C SER A 36 -2.28 0.82 -11.18
N VAL A 37 -3.32 1.63 -10.98
CA VAL A 37 -3.69 2.71 -11.91
C VAL A 37 -2.58 3.75 -11.99
N TYR A 38 -2.07 4.21 -10.83
CA TYR A 38 -0.97 5.17 -10.79
C TYR A 38 0.33 4.59 -11.35
N ALA A 39 0.61 3.30 -11.14
CA ALA A 39 1.77 2.62 -11.72
C ALA A 39 1.71 2.59 -13.25
N VAL A 40 0.54 2.27 -13.83
CA VAL A 40 0.34 2.28 -15.29
C VAL A 40 0.52 3.70 -15.84
N ILE A 41 -0.09 4.70 -15.21
CA ILE A 41 0.04 6.11 -15.63
C ILE A 41 1.51 6.55 -15.58
N ALA A 42 2.21 6.27 -14.48
CA ALA A 42 3.61 6.62 -14.33
C ALA A 42 4.48 5.94 -15.38
N TYR A 43 4.22 4.66 -15.67
CA TYR A 43 4.92 3.92 -16.72
C TYR A 43 4.75 4.57 -18.10
N LEU A 44 3.52 4.92 -18.48
CA LEU A 44 3.24 5.58 -19.76
C LEU A 44 3.89 6.97 -19.85
N LEU A 45 3.89 7.74 -18.76
CA LEU A 45 4.58 9.03 -18.68
C LEU A 45 6.10 8.85 -18.83
N ASN A 46 6.68 7.85 -18.17
CA ASN A 46 8.10 7.55 -18.27
C ASN A 46 8.50 7.12 -19.69
N LEU A 47 7.69 6.31 -20.39
CA LEU A 47 7.93 6.00 -21.81
C LEU A 47 8.02 7.28 -22.66
N LYS A 48 7.09 8.22 -22.43
CA LYS A 48 7.09 9.51 -23.13
C LYS A 48 8.33 10.35 -22.80
N ILE A 49 8.70 10.43 -21.53
CA ILE A 49 9.92 11.13 -21.07
C ILE A 49 11.18 10.54 -21.72
N TYR A 50 11.27 9.21 -21.81
CA TYR A 50 12.41 8.55 -22.44
C TYR A 50 12.48 8.79 -23.94
N SER A 51 11.34 8.92 -24.62
CA SER A 51 11.26 9.25 -26.05
C SER A 51 11.56 10.72 -26.38
N SER A 52 11.47 11.64 -25.41
CA SER A 52 11.71 13.07 -25.63
C SER A 52 13.18 13.41 -25.95
N GLU A 53 13.42 14.57 -26.56
CA GLU A 53 14.77 15.09 -26.86
C GLU A 53 15.52 15.65 -25.63
N LEU A 54 15.07 15.33 -24.42
CA LEU A 54 15.70 15.77 -23.18
C LEU A 54 17.09 15.17 -22.99
N THR A 55 17.97 15.92 -22.33
CA THR A 55 19.28 15.41 -21.91
C THR A 55 19.11 14.24 -20.94
N ARG A 56 20.13 13.38 -20.86
CA ARG A 56 20.10 12.16 -20.03
C ARG A 56 19.75 12.45 -18.56
N ILE A 57 20.32 13.52 -18.00
CA ILE A 57 20.06 13.91 -16.60
C ILE A 57 18.60 14.34 -16.41
N ASN A 58 18.05 15.13 -17.33
CA ASN A 58 16.67 15.60 -17.26
C ASN A 58 15.66 14.44 -17.35
N LYS A 59 15.96 13.40 -18.14
CA LYS A 59 15.14 12.18 -18.20
C LYS A 59 15.11 11.44 -16.86
N VAL A 60 16.27 11.32 -16.20
CA VAL A 60 16.37 10.67 -14.89
C VAL A 60 15.62 11.46 -13.82
N LEU A 61 15.79 12.78 -13.79
CA LEU A 61 15.05 13.65 -12.86
C LEU A 61 13.55 13.60 -13.11
N ALA A 62 13.11 13.63 -14.37
CA ALA A 62 11.69 13.55 -14.72
C ALA A 62 11.09 12.19 -14.34
N ASN A 63 11.82 11.07 -14.51
CA ASN A 63 11.37 9.76 -14.06
C ASN A 63 11.26 9.68 -12.52
N PHE A 64 12.22 10.26 -11.80
CA PHE A 64 12.19 10.32 -10.34
C PHE A 64 11.02 11.18 -9.83
N LEU A 65 10.83 12.36 -10.42
CA LEU A 65 9.69 13.25 -10.14
C LEU A 65 8.36 12.55 -10.45
N CYS A 66 8.25 11.85 -11.58
CA CYS A 66 7.07 11.09 -11.96
C CYS A 66 6.73 10.03 -10.90
N GLY A 67 7.72 9.27 -10.42
CA GLY A 67 7.55 8.29 -9.37
C GLY A 67 7.07 8.91 -8.05
N MET A 68 7.69 10.00 -7.61
CA MET A 68 7.29 10.71 -6.39
C MET A 68 5.86 11.29 -6.51
N SER A 69 5.51 11.85 -7.66
CA SER A 69 4.15 12.35 -7.93
C SER A 69 3.13 11.23 -7.91
N ALA A 70 3.44 10.06 -8.50
CA ALA A 70 2.55 8.91 -8.51
C ALA A 70 2.29 8.38 -7.09
N ILE A 71 3.33 8.27 -6.26
CA ILE A 71 3.20 7.85 -4.85
C ILE A 71 2.36 8.87 -4.07
N SER A 72 2.59 10.16 -4.28
CA SER A 72 1.85 11.22 -3.61
C SER A 72 0.36 11.19 -3.98
N ALA A 73 0.06 11.07 -5.28
CA ALA A 73 -1.33 10.98 -5.76
C ALA A 73 -2.04 9.71 -5.27
N TRP A 74 -1.33 8.57 -5.24
CA TRP A 74 -1.83 7.34 -4.64
C TRP A 74 -2.15 7.50 -3.15
N TRP A 75 -1.25 8.11 -2.38
CA TRP A 75 -1.47 8.34 -0.95
C TRP A 75 -2.68 9.25 -0.70
N PHE A 76 -2.77 10.39 -1.39
CA PHE A 76 -3.91 11.31 -1.25
C PHE A 76 -5.24 10.67 -1.64
N SER A 77 -5.28 9.92 -2.74
CA SER A 77 -6.50 9.22 -3.16
C SER A 77 -6.90 8.11 -2.18
N ALA A 78 -5.92 7.34 -1.67
CA ALA A 78 -6.16 6.33 -0.64
C ALA A 78 -6.71 6.95 0.66
N GLN A 79 -6.12 8.04 1.14
CA GLN A 79 -6.60 8.76 2.33
C GLN A 79 -8.02 9.31 2.12
N TRP A 80 -8.33 9.85 0.95
CA TRP A 80 -9.66 10.38 0.65
C TRP A 80 -10.73 9.28 0.65
N ILE A 81 -10.42 8.13 0.06
CA ILE A 81 -11.31 6.96 0.07
C ILE A 81 -11.46 6.42 1.50
N GLN A 82 -10.37 6.32 2.26
CA GLN A 82 -10.43 5.91 3.67
C GLN A 82 -11.33 6.83 4.49
N GLY A 83 -11.17 8.16 4.36
CA GLY A 83 -12.01 9.13 5.08
C GLY A 83 -13.48 9.16 4.64
N LYS A 84 -13.82 8.61 3.46
CA LYS A 84 -15.22 8.51 2.99
C LYS A 84 -15.90 7.20 3.39
N PHE A 85 -15.15 6.11 3.55
CA PHE A 85 -15.71 4.77 3.75
C PHE A 85 -15.40 4.15 5.13
N PHE A 86 -14.41 4.66 5.87
CA PHE A 86 -13.91 4.03 7.10
C PHE A 86 -13.76 5.00 8.30
N GLN A 87 -14.05 6.29 8.14
CA GLN A 87 -14.26 7.26 9.24
C GLN A 87 -15.74 7.57 9.40
#